data_AF-A0A1H0QK31-F1
#
_entry.id   AF-A0A1H0QK31-F1
#
_cell.length_a   1.000
_cell.length_b   1.000
_cell.length_c   1.000
_cell.angle_alpha   90.00
_cell.angle_beta   90.00
_cell.angle_gamma   90.00
#
_symmetry.space_group_name_H-M   'P 1'
#
loop_
_entity.id
_entity.type
_entity.pdbx_description
1 polymer ?
#
loop_
_entity_poly.entity_id
_entity_poly.type
_entity_poly.pdbx_seq_one_letter_code
_entity_poly.pdbx_strand_id
1 'polypeptide(L)'
;MREVAQRLGWHHSKYARFESGDQPPTPEQSSAILATFGASEAERERLTDMAADIANGDANWLKAGTGHDDLTTLLEFERTATNIVDVSPLLIPGLLQTSDYARTIMANETPGDIERLVAMRIGRRDVLTRPKPVELTAIILETALRRPMGGREVMADQLRYIAKIASDHNNVTVHVLPDTGKWTPAHIGPFILFDFAKAAPIVHFEHLSSSAFLSNTGDIKVHREAAVNLREAAMNPTESIEFIAQCAAEMEDNHE
;
A
#
# COMPACT_ATOMS: atom_id res chain seq x y z
N MET A 1 -18.32 10.76 14.13
CA MET A 1 -19.14 9.81 14.92
C MET A 1 -20.42 10.39 15.52
N ARG A 2 -20.39 11.12 16.65
CA ARG A 2 -21.64 11.52 17.35
C ARG A 2 -22.56 12.39 16.49
N GLU A 3 -22.00 13.33 15.74
CA GLU A 3 -22.74 14.20 14.84
C GLU A 3 -23.39 13.43 13.67
N VAL A 4 -22.67 12.48 13.06
CA VAL A 4 -23.17 11.62 11.98
C VAL A 4 -24.29 10.71 12.50
N ALA A 5 -24.08 10.07 13.66
CA ALA A 5 -25.09 9.25 14.31
C ALA A 5 -26.35 10.07 14.65
N GLN A 6 -26.19 11.31 15.12
CA GLN A 6 -27.31 12.22 15.39
C GLN A 6 -28.08 12.61 14.12
N ARG A 7 -27.37 12.93 13.03
CA ARG A 7 -27.99 13.23 11.72
C ARG A 7 -28.76 12.04 11.16
N LEU A 8 -28.30 10.83 11.44
CA LEU A 8 -28.95 9.57 11.03
C LEU A 8 -30.04 9.09 12.00
N GLY A 9 -30.24 9.78 13.13
CA GLY A 9 -31.16 9.36 14.18
C GLY A 9 -30.76 8.06 14.89
N TRP A 10 -29.48 7.68 14.86
CA TRP A 10 -28.95 6.46 15.46
C TRP A 10 -28.23 6.74 16.78
N HIS A 11 -28.30 5.77 17.69
CA HIS A 11 -27.48 5.82 18.90
C HIS A 11 -25.99 5.73 18.53
N HIS A 12 -25.14 6.49 19.22
CA HIS A 12 -23.72 6.58 18.88
C HIS A 12 -23.03 5.20 18.90
N SER A 13 -23.43 4.30 19.79
CA SER A 13 -22.85 2.95 19.89
C SER A 13 -23.21 2.06 18.71
N LYS A 14 -24.39 2.26 18.08
CA LYS A 14 -24.77 1.52 16.86
C LYS A 14 -23.85 1.92 15.70
N TYR A 15 -23.69 3.22 15.50
CA TYR A 15 -22.82 3.74 14.45
C TYR A 15 -21.35 3.40 14.70
N ALA A 16 -20.89 3.41 15.96
CA ALA A 16 -19.55 2.97 16.32
C ALA A 16 -19.27 1.50 15.95
N ARG A 17 -20.27 0.61 16.08
CA ARG A 17 -20.14 -0.80 15.66
C ARG A 17 -20.02 -0.98 14.15
N PHE A 18 -20.59 -0.04 13.38
CA PHE A 18 -20.41 -0.01 11.94
C PHE A 18 -18.98 0.44 11.58
N GLU A 19 -18.49 1.49 12.23
CA GLU A 19 -17.13 2.00 11.99
C GLU A 19 -16.03 1.04 12.49
N SER A 20 -16.28 0.25 13.53
CA SER A 20 -15.33 -0.76 14.02
C SER A 20 -15.32 -2.06 13.21
N GLY A 21 -16.32 -2.28 12.34
CA GLY A 21 -16.50 -3.53 11.62
C GLY A 21 -17.12 -4.66 12.46
N ASP A 22 -17.51 -4.41 13.72
CA ASP A 22 -18.17 -5.41 14.57
C ASP A 22 -19.54 -5.84 14.02
N GLN A 23 -20.19 -4.96 13.27
CA GLN A 23 -21.44 -5.24 12.59
C GLN A 23 -21.46 -4.51 11.24
N PRO A 24 -21.61 -5.21 10.11
CA PRO A 24 -21.80 -4.53 8.84
C PRO A 24 -23.17 -3.83 8.79
N PRO A 25 -23.25 -2.60 8.23
CA PRO A 25 -24.53 -1.96 7.96
C PRO A 25 -25.30 -2.70 6.86
N THR A 26 -26.64 -2.67 6.91
CA THR A 26 -27.49 -3.15 5.80
C THR A 26 -27.37 -2.22 4.58
N PRO A 27 -27.76 -2.64 3.37
CA PRO A 27 -27.77 -1.77 2.18
C PRO A 27 -28.47 -0.42 2.41
N GLU A 28 -29.62 -0.43 3.08
CA GLU A 28 -30.37 0.78 3.40
C GLU A 28 -29.63 1.68 4.39
N GLN A 29 -28.94 1.07 5.36
CA GLN A 29 -28.11 1.78 6.33
C GLN A 29 -26.88 2.38 5.65
N SER A 30 -26.22 1.66 4.75
CA SER A 30 -25.10 2.15 3.93
C SER A 30 -25.53 3.34 3.07
N SER A 31 -26.64 3.24 2.35
CA SER A 31 -27.17 4.33 1.54
C SER A 31 -27.47 5.59 2.36
N ALA A 32 -28.07 5.43 3.56
CA ALA A 32 -28.34 6.55 4.46
C ALA A 32 -27.06 7.23 4.98
N ILE A 33 -26.05 6.44 5.35
CA ILE A 33 -24.72 6.94 5.76
C ILE A 33 -24.10 7.76 4.62
N LEU A 34 -24.08 7.21 3.41
CA LEU A 34 -23.44 7.82 2.25
C LEU A 34 -24.14 9.10 1.79
N ALA A 35 -25.48 9.14 1.85
CA ALA A 35 -26.24 10.36 1.61
C ALA A 35 -25.89 11.45 2.63
N THR A 36 -25.64 11.08 3.89
CA THR A 36 -25.23 12.02 4.95
C THR A 36 -23.85 12.62 4.69
N PHE A 37 -22.95 11.84 4.08
CA PHE A 37 -21.62 12.28 3.66
C PHE A 37 -21.59 13.00 2.31
N GLY A 38 -22.70 13.01 1.56
CA GLY A 38 -22.78 13.66 0.25
C GLY A 38 -22.04 12.89 -0.86
N ALA A 39 -21.94 11.56 -0.73
CA ALA A 39 -21.31 10.72 -1.74
C ALA A 39 -22.06 10.79 -3.08
N SER A 40 -21.31 10.68 -4.18
CA SER A 40 -21.86 10.66 -5.54
C SER A 40 -22.83 9.49 -5.73
N GLU A 41 -23.68 9.55 -6.77
CA GLU A 41 -24.61 8.46 -7.07
C GLU A 41 -23.86 7.14 -7.33
N ALA A 42 -22.75 7.20 -8.09
CA ALA A 42 -21.91 6.05 -8.37
C ALA A 42 -21.28 5.43 -7.11
N GLU A 43 -20.82 6.27 -6.16
CA GLU A 43 -20.28 5.77 -4.89
C GLU A 43 -21.38 5.19 -3.98
N ARG A 44 -22.59 5.77 -4.01
CA ARG A 44 -23.76 5.28 -3.27
C ARG A 44 -24.22 3.92 -3.77
N GLU A 45 -24.36 3.76 -5.07
CA GLU A 45 -24.72 2.48 -5.71
C GLU A 45 -23.69 1.41 -5.35
N ARG A 46 -22.41 1.67 -5.65
CA ARG A 46 -21.30 0.74 -5.40
C ARG A 46 -21.22 0.23 -3.95
N LEU A 47 -21.27 1.13 -2.97
CA LEU A 47 -21.13 0.75 -1.55
C LEU A 47 -22.41 0.14 -0.97
N THR A 48 -23.57 0.43 -1.57
CA THR A 48 -24.84 -0.23 -1.22
C THR A 48 -24.87 -1.67 -1.73
N ASP A 49 -24.39 -1.90 -2.95
CA ASP A 49 -24.24 -3.25 -3.52
C ASP A 49 -23.27 -4.10 -2.70
N MET A 50 -22.14 -3.53 -2.27
CA MET A 50 -21.22 -4.23 -1.34
C MET A 50 -21.90 -4.65 -0.03
N ALA A 51 -22.78 -3.83 0.52
CA ALA A 51 -23.53 -4.19 1.72
C ALA A 51 -24.59 -5.27 1.44
N ALA A 52 -25.10 -5.34 0.22
CA ALA A 52 -26.05 -6.36 -0.21
C ALA A 52 -25.36 -7.71 -0.39
N ASP A 53 -24.17 -7.74 -0.99
CA ASP A 53 -23.34 -8.95 -1.14
C ASP A 53 -23.01 -9.58 0.22
N ILE A 54 -22.65 -8.75 1.21
CA ILE A 54 -22.43 -9.19 2.60
C ILE A 54 -23.70 -9.80 3.20
N ALA A 55 -24.85 -9.14 3.01
CA ALA A 55 -26.13 -9.60 3.54
C ALA A 55 -26.63 -10.90 2.88
N ASN A 56 -26.29 -11.13 1.61
CA ASN A 56 -26.72 -12.28 0.82
C ASN A 56 -25.85 -13.54 1.00
N GLY A 57 -24.73 -13.45 1.73
CA GLY A 57 -23.86 -14.60 1.99
C GLY A 57 -22.93 -14.97 0.82
N ASP A 58 -22.96 -14.20 -0.28
CA ASP A 58 -21.95 -14.20 -1.36
C ASP A 58 -20.67 -13.45 -0.95
N ALA A 59 -20.40 -13.43 0.35
CA ALA A 59 -19.29 -12.74 0.98
C ALA A 59 -18.00 -13.52 0.70
N ASN A 60 -17.41 -13.28 -0.47
CA ASN A 60 -15.98 -13.55 -0.65
C ASN A 60 -15.26 -12.70 0.42
N TRP A 61 -14.92 -13.34 1.54
CA TRP A 61 -14.42 -12.74 2.77
C TRP A 61 -13.13 -11.94 2.57
N LEU A 62 -12.36 -12.32 1.55
CA LEU A 62 -11.36 -11.49 0.89
C LEU A 62 -11.99 -10.94 -0.38
N LYS A 63 -12.19 -9.61 -0.43
CA LYS A 63 -12.74 -8.92 -1.59
C LYS A 63 -11.89 -9.27 -2.82
N ALA A 64 -12.47 -9.99 -3.78
CA ALA A 64 -11.89 -10.09 -5.12
C ALA A 64 -11.99 -8.68 -5.72
N GLY A 65 -10.90 -7.94 -5.72
CA GLY A 65 -10.87 -6.56 -6.18
C GLY A 65 -11.10 -6.52 -7.67
N THR A 66 -12.18 -5.88 -8.12
CA THR A 66 -12.19 -5.24 -9.44
C THR A 66 -11.17 -4.11 -9.36
N GLY A 67 -9.91 -4.35 -9.73
CA GLY A 67 -8.71 -3.59 -9.35
C GLY A 67 -8.70 -2.04 -9.44
N HIS A 68 -9.76 -1.39 -9.93
CA HIS A 68 -9.93 0.07 -9.92
C HIS A 68 -10.34 0.66 -8.56
N ASP A 69 -11.18 -0.01 -7.78
CA ASP A 69 -11.72 0.53 -6.53
C ASP A 69 -10.71 0.53 -5.38
N ASP A 70 -9.91 -0.53 -5.32
CA ASP A 70 -8.90 -0.70 -4.28
C ASP A 70 -7.71 0.24 -4.54
N LEU A 71 -7.37 0.47 -5.81
CA LEU A 71 -6.36 1.47 -6.20
C LEU A 71 -6.78 2.89 -5.81
N THR A 72 -8.04 3.26 -6.01
CA THR A 72 -8.55 4.59 -5.61
C THR A 72 -8.47 4.78 -4.10
N THR A 73 -8.81 3.75 -3.33
CA THR A 73 -8.72 3.77 -1.87
C THR A 73 -7.27 3.89 -1.40
N LEU A 74 -6.37 3.11 -2.00
CA LEU A 74 -4.93 3.15 -1.71
C LEU A 74 -4.34 4.54 -1.99
N LEU A 75 -4.68 5.15 -3.13
CA LEU A 75 -4.27 6.52 -3.48
C LEU A 75 -4.70 7.54 -2.43
N GLU A 76 -5.91 7.44 -1.92
CA GLU A 76 -6.41 8.33 -0.87
C GLU A 76 -5.68 8.13 0.46
N PHE A 77 -5.34 6.89 0.82
CA PHE A 77 -4.53 6.63 2.01
C PHE A 77 -3.11 7.17 1.85
N GLU A 78 -2.45 6.94 0.72
CA GLU A 78 -1.12 7.52 0.43
C GLU A 78 -1.16 9.06 0.49
N ARG A 79 -2.20 9.66 -0.07
CA ARG A 79 -2.37 11.11 -0.10
C ARG A 79 -2.59 11.69 1.29
N THR A 80 -3.35 11.01 2.15
CA THR A 80 -3.75 11.56 3.47
C THR A 80 -2.83 11.11 4.62
N ALA A 81 -1.96 10.13 4.39
CA ALA A 81 -1.00 9.66 5.37
C ALA A 81 0.03 10.72 5.75
N THR A 82 0.47 10.65 7.01
CA THR A 82 1.62 11.38 7.55
C THR A 82 2.88 10.53 7.57
N ASN A 83 2.73 9.21 7.73
CA ASN A 83 3.82 8.25 7.71
C ASN A 83 3.36 6.95 7.04
N ILE A 84 4.25 6.35 6.24
CA ILE A 84 4.04 5.10 5.52
C ILE A 84 5.23 4.19 5.80
N VAL A 85 4.96 2.96 6.24
CA VAL A 85 5.96 1.90 6.28
C VAL A 85 5.58 0.83 5.26
N ASP A 86 6.41 0.64 4.24
CA ASP A 86 6.20 -0.34 3.18
C ASP A 86 7.21 -1.48 3.35
N VAL A 87 6.71 -2.69 3.64
CA VAL A 87 7.52 -3.91 3.68
C VAL A 87 7.32 -4.66 2.38
N SER A 88 8.40 -4.77 1.61
CA SER A 88 8.37 -5.24 0.22
C SER A 88 9.38 -6.38 0.02
N PRO A 89 8.96 -7.65 0.17
CA PRO A 89 9.85 -8.79 0.13
C PRO A 89 10.20 -9.29 -1.28
N LEU A 90 9.33 -9.08 -2.26
CA LEU A 90 9.44 -9.69 -3.59
C LEU A 90 9.51 -8.70 -4.75
N LEU A 91 8.99 -7.50 -4.56
CA LEU A 91 8.92 -6.44 -5.57
C LEU A 91 9.45 -5.13 -4.97
N ILE A 92 9.78 -4.16 -5.82
CA ILE A 92 10.10 -2.81 -5.36
C ILE A 92 8.82 -2.12 -4.85
N PRO A 93 8.86 -1.40 -3.70
CA PRO A 93 7.74 -0.59 -3.19
C PRO A 93 7.11 0.29 -4.27
N GLY A 94 5.78 0.33 -4.35
CA GLY A 94 5.07 1.04 -5.43
C GLY A 94 5.46 2.51 -5.57
N LEU A 95 5.62 3.21 -4.43
CA LEU A 95 6.06 4.61 -4.37
C LEU A 95 7.53 4.82 -4.78
N LEU A 96 8.28 3.75 -4.98
CA LEU A 96 9.68 3.78 -5.40
C LEU A 96 9.88 3.17 -6.80
N GLN A 97 8.82 2.84 -7.54
CA GLN A 97 8.94 2.24 -8.88
C GLN A 97 9.21 3.27 -9.99
N THR A 98 9.98 2.90 -11.00
CA THR A 98 10.11 3.59 -12.28
C THR A 98 9.03 3.12 -13.26
N SER A 99 8.77 3.91 -14.30
CA SER A 99 7.75 3.59 -15.31
C SER A 99 8.01 2.25 -16.00
N ASP A 100 9.27 1.94 -16.30
CA ASP A 100 9.64 0.72 -17.01
C ASP A 100 9.56 -0.53 -16.12
N TYR A 101 9.91 -0.39 -14.84
CA TYR A 101 9.70 -1.45 -13.85
C TYR A 101 8.20 -1.70 -13.64
N ALA A 102 7.40 -0.64 -13.45
CA ALA A 102 5.95 -0.74 -13.31
C ALA A 102 5.31 -1.42 -14.53
N ARG A 103 5.73 -1.05 -15.75
CA ARG A 103 5.25 -1.69 -16.99
C ARG A 103 5.56 -3.17 -17.02
N THR A 104 6.75 -3.57 -16.58
CA THR A 104 7.16 -4.98 -16.53
C THR A 104 6.23 -5.82 -15.67
N ILE A 105 5.98 -5.38 -14.43
CA ILE A 105 5.20 -6.20 -13.48
C ILE A 105 3.70 -6.21 -13.83
N MET A 106 3.22 -5.21 -14.58
CA MET A 106 1.81 -5.08 -14.99
C MET A 106 1.49 -5.71 -16.35
N ALA A 107 2.50 -6.13 -17.12
CA ALA A 107 2.32 -6.59 -18.51
C ALA A 107 1.35 -7.77 -18.68
N ASN A 108 1.15 -8.58 -17.65
CA ASN A 108 0.31 -9.78 -17.69
C ASN A 108 -1.07 -9.62 -17.01
N GLU A 109 -1.36 -8.47 -16.40
CA GLU A 109 -2.49 -8.35 -15.47
C GLU A 109 -3.81 -7.88 -16.11
N THR A 110 -3.84 -7.29 -17.32
CA THR A 110 -5.11 -6.97 -17.98
C THR A 110 -4.96 -6.69 -19.49
N PRO A 111 -5.79 -7.25 -20.39
CA PRO A 111 -5.93 -6.72 -21.75
C PRO A 111 -6.51 -5.30 -21.68
N GLY A 112 -5.69 -4.27 -21.91
CA GLY A 112 -6.11 -2.87 -21.78
C GLY A 112 -4.99 -1.85 -22.02
N ASP A 113 -5.26 -0.59 -21.69
CA ASP A 113 -4.32 0.53 -21.81
C ASP A 113 -3.31 0.53 -20.65
N ILE A 114 -2.26 -0.27 -20.80
CA ILE A 114 -1.16 -0.40 -19.84
C ILE A 114 -0.51 0.94 -19.50
N GLU A 115 -0.39 1.85 -20.48
CA GLU A 115 0.24 3.16 -20.26
C GLU A 115 -0.58 4.03 -19.33
N ARG A 116 -1.92 3.99 -19.42
CA ARG A 116 -2.78 4.67 -18.44
C ARG A 116 -2.59 4.12 -17.03
N LEU A 117 -2.49 2.81 -16.87
CA LEU A 117 -2.30 2.18 -15.56
C LEU A 117 -0.91 2.50 -14.98
N VAL A 118 0.13 2.46 -15.81
CA VAL A 118 1.50 2.86 -15.44
C VAL A 118 1.52 4.34 -15.03
N ALA A 119 0.88 5.23 -15.79
CA ALA A 119 0.80 6.64 -15.45
C ALA A 119 0.11 6.88 -14.09
N MET A 120 -0.98 6.18 -13.80
CA MET A 120 -1.63 6.24 -12.48
C MET A 120 -0.71 5.73 -11.37
N ARG A 121 0.02 4.62 -11.61
CA ARG A 121 0.95 4.05 -10.62
C ARG A 121 2.12 4.98 -10.34
N ILE A 122 2.70 5.61 -11.36
CA ILE A 122 3.82 6.54 -11.22
C ILE A 122 3.36 7.86 -10.59
N GLY A 123 2.15 8.32 -10.88
CA GLY A 123 1.56 9.52 -10.26
C GLY A 123 1.44 9.43 -8.73
N ARG A 124 1.40 8.22 -8.16
CA ARG A 124 1.41 8.00 -6.70
C ARG A 124 2.62 8.65 -6.02
N ARG A 125 3.76 8.73 -6.72
CA ARG A 125 5.04 9.21 -6.19
C ARG A 125 5.01 10.68 -5.77
N ASP A 126 4.04 11.45 -6.25
CA ASP A 126 3.88 12.88 -5.93
C ASP A 126 3.73 13.13 -4.43
N VAL A 127 3.25 12.14 -3.65
CA VAL A 127 3.17 12.26 -2.18
C VAL A 127 4.53 12.41 -1.52
N LEU A 128 5.61 11.96 -2.15
CA LEU A 128 6.98 12.05 -1.65
C LEU A 128 7.66 13.40 -1.94
N THR A 129 7.16 14.15 -2.93
CA THR A 129 7.81 15.37 -3.44
C THR A 129 6.98 16.64 -3.26
N ARG A 130 5.71 16.52 -2.84
CA ARG A 130 4.83 17.66 -2.53
C ARG A 130 5.36 18.53 -1.37
N PRO A 131 4.86 19.78 -1.19
CA PRO A 131 5.37 20.71 -0.17
C PRO A 131 5.33 20.21 1.28
N LYS A 132 4.38 19.32 1.60
CA LYS A 132 4.31 18.60 2.88
C LYS A 132 4.40 17.11 2.57
N PRO A 133 5.60 16.59 2.29
CA PRO A 133 5.74 15.23 1.82
C PRO A 133 5.36 14.24 2.93
N VAL A 134 4.96 13.03 2.54
CA VAL A 134 4.75 11.93 3.49
C VAL A 134 6.11 11.37 3.92
N GLU A 135 6.23 10.98 5.19
CA GLU A 135 7.37 10.22 5.67
C GLU A 135 7.24 8.77 5.17
N LEU A 136 8.20 8.30 4.38
CA LEU A 136 8.24 6.94 3.86
C LEU A 136 9.42 6.18 4.48
N THR A 137 9.14 5.03 5.08
CA THR A 137 10.12 4.00 5.40
C THR A 137 9.88 2.77 4.53
N ALA A 138 10.77 2.49 3.60
CA ALA A 138 10.73 1.29 2.78
C ALA A 138 11.69 0.23 3.33
N ILE A 139 11.20 -0.97 3.62
CA ILE A 139 12.00 -2.13 4.01
C ILE A 139 11.94 -3.13 2.86
N ILE A 140 13.04 -3.26 2.13
CA ILE A 140 13.15 -4.05 0.91
C ILE A 140 14.05 -5.24 1.18
N LEU A 141 13.62 -6.45 0.83
CA LEU A 141 14.51 -7.62 0.93
C LEU A 141 15.54 -7.59 -0.18
N GLU A 142 16.76 -8.01 0.15
CA GLU A 142 17.87 -8.13 -0.80
C GLU A 142 17.49 -8.90 -2.08
N THR A 143 16.68 -9.95 -1.94
CA THR A 143 16.21 -10.77 -3.07
C THR A 143 15.40 -9.99 -4.10
N ALA A 144 14.63 -8.98 -3.67
CA ALA A 144 13.87 -8.11 -4.58
C ALA A 144 14.81 -7.17 -5.38
N LEU A 145 15.96 -6.80 -4.82
CA LEU A 145 16.95 -5.93 -5.46
C LEU A 145 17.85 -6.70 -6.44
N ARG A 146 18.13 -7.98 -6.15
CA ARG A 146 19.01 -8.82 -6.99
C ARG A 146 18.30 -9.46 -8.19
N ARG A 147 16.97 -9.49 -8.22
CA ARG A 147 16.20 -10.11 -9.31
C ARG A 147 16.05 -9.14 -10.48
N PRO A 148 16.51 -9.48 -11.70
CA PRO A 148 16.47 -8.58 -12.87
C PRO A 148 15.06 -8.53 -13.49
N MET A 149 14.08 -8.03 -12.72
CA MET A 149 12.70 -7.86 -13.19
C MET A 149 12.68 -6.85 -14.34
N GLY A 150 12.23 -7.29 -15.52
CA GLY A 150 12.19 -6.46 -16.72
C GLY A 150 13.50 -6.42 -17.49
N GLY A 151 14.47 -7.25 -17.08
CA GLY A 151 15.82 -7.22 -17.62
C GLY A 151 16.77 -6.40 -16.75
N ARG A 152 18.07 -6.56 -17.01
CA ARG A 152 19.14 -5.94 -16.23
C ARG A 152 19.14 -4.42 -16.35
N GLU A 153 18.93 -3.87 -17.54
CA GLU A 153 18.88 -2.42 -17.79
C GLU A 153 17.74 -1.76 -17.01
N VAL A 154 16.51 -2.28 -17.12
CA VAL A 154 15.34 -1.78 -16.37
C VAL A 154 15.60 -1.84 -14.86
N MET A 155 16.20 -2.93 -14.38
CA MET A 155 16.49 -3.09 -12.96
C MET A 155 17.62 -2.16 -12.48
N ALA A 156 18.67 -1.93 -13.27
CA ALA A 156 19.72 -0.99 -12.96
C ALA A 156 19.16 0.44 -12.80
N ASP A 157 18.33 0.87 -13.75
CA ASP A 157 17.64 2.17 -13.72
C ASP A 157 16.72 2.30 -12.49
N GLN A 158 15.98 1.24 -12.19
CA GLN A 158 15.14 1.16 -11.01
C GLN A 158 15.95 1.32 -9.70
N LEU A 159 17.07 0.63 -9.57
CA LEU A 159 17.93 0.70 -8.38
C LEU A 159 18.60 2.07 -8.23
N ARG A 160 19.11 2.65 -9.33
CA ARG A 160 19.67 4.00 -9.35
C ARG A 160 18.64 5.04 -8.93
N TYR A 161 17.39 4.88 -9.36
CA TYR A 161 16.30 5.75 -8.94
C TYR A 161 16.04 5.67 -7.43
N ILE A 162 16.00 4.46 -6.84
CA ILE A 162 15.82 4.27 -5.39
C ILE A 162 16.94 4.94 -4.61
N ALA A 163 18.20 4.69 -4.98
CA ALA A 163 19.36 5.30 -4.33
C ALA A 163 19.30 6.84 -4.42
N LYS A 164 18.91 7.39 -5.58
CA LYS A 164 18.78 8.83 -5.79
C LYS A 164 17.69 9.43 -4.91
N ILE A 165 16.47 8.91 -4.94
CA ILE A 165 15.36 9.53 -4.19
C ILE A 165 15.58 9.44 -2.68
N ALA A 166 16.12 8.33 -2.18
CA ALA A 166 16.48 8.20 -0.76
C ALA A 166 17.61 9.15 -0.33
N SER A 167 18.51 9.51 -1.25
CA SER A 167 19.61 10.46 -0.97
C SER A 167 19.16 11.92 -1.04
N ASP A 168 18.28 12.23 -1.99
CA ASP A 168 17.85 13.61 -2.27
C ASP A 168 16.73 14.10 -1.32
N HIS A 169 16.00 13.18 -0.69
CA HIS A 169 14.79 13.49 0.10
C HIS A 169 14.87 12.94 1.53
N ASN A 170 14.94 13.84 2.51
CA ASN A 170 15.02 13.47 3.94
C ASN A 170 13.79 12.71 4.47
N ASN A 171 12.64 12.79 3.78
CA ASN A 171 11.42 12.08 4.14
C ASN A 171 11.35 10.66 3.56
N VAL A 172 12.39 10.20 2.86
CA VAL A 172 12.45 8.86 2.26
C VAL A 172 13.61 8.09 2.89
N THR A 173 13.28 7.08 3.71
CA THR A 173 14.25 6.18 4.31
C THR A 173 14.11 4.79 3.70
N VAL A 174 15.21 4.23 3.21
CA VAL A 174 15.25 2.86 2.66
C VAL A 174 16.14 1.99 3.53
N HIS A 175 15.62 0.81 3.87
CA HIS A 175 16.31 -0.25 4.59
C HIS A 175 16.38 -1.49 3.71
N VAL A 176 17.56 -2.07 3.56
CA VAL A 176 17.74 -3.38 2.94
C VAL A 176 17.78 -4.46 4.01
N LEU A 177 16.86 -5.41 3.95
CA LEU A 177 16.92 -6.60 4.78
C LEU A 177 17.82 -7.65 4.10
N PRO A 178 19.00 -7.95 4.67
CA PRO A 178 19.92 -8.92 4.07
C PRO A 178 19.36 -10.34 4.12
N ASP A 179 19.69 -11.15 3.11
CA ASP A 179 19.35 -12.57 3.14
C ASP A 179 20.32 -13.34 4.04
N THR A 180 19.93 -13.48 5.31
CA THR A 180 20.70 -14.23 6.32
C THR A 180 20.26 -15.68 6.48
N GLY A 181 19.30 -16.15 5.67
CA GLY A 181 18.65 -17.46 5.83
C GLY A 181 17.80 -17.59 7.11
N LYS A 182 17.62 -16.51 7.88
CA LYS A 182 16.77 -16.49 9.08
C LYS A 182 15.34 -16.12 8.72
N TRP A 183 14.40 -16.77 9.39
CA TRP A 183 12.99 -16.41 9.28
C TRP A 183 12.73 -15.01 9.81
N THR A 184 11.91 -14.25 9.08
CA THR A 184 11.39 -12.93 9.47
C THR A 184 9.94 -12.78 9.02
N PRO A 185 9.13 -11.88 9.63
CA PRO A 185 7.76 -11.63 9.20
C PRO A 185 7.59 -11.25 7.73
N ALA A 186 8.61 -10.63 7.10
CA ALA A 186 8.58 -10.29 5.68
C ALA A 186 8.46 -11.52 4.75
N HIS A 187 8.80 -12.72 5.23
CA HIS A 187 8.62 -13.96 4.48
C HIS A 187 7.16 -14.41 4.38
N ILE A 188 6.25 -13.87 5.21
CA ILE A 188 4.81 -14.15 5.11
C ILE A 188 4.22 -13.41 3.90
N GLY A 189 4.66 -12.17 3.65
CA GLY A 189 4.20 -11.37 2.53
C GLY A 189 4.42 -9.87 2.73
N PRO A 190 4.12 -9.06 1.69
CA PRO A 190 4.18 -7.60 1.79
C PRO A 190 3.07 -7.05 2.68
N PHE A 191 3.33 -5.89 3.29
CA PHE A 191 2.28 -5.08 3.90
C PHE A 191 2.68 -3.60 3.90
N ILE A 192 1.68 -2.72 3.90
CA ILE A 192 1.88 -1.27 4.01
C ILE A 192 1.13 -0.77 5.23
N LEU A 193 1.83 -0.14 6.17
CA LEU A 193 1.24 0.52 7.33
C LEU A 193 1.12 2.02 7.07
N PHE A 194 -0.10 2.54 7.19
CA PHE A 194 -0.42 3.95 7.07
C PHE A 194 -0.73 4.56 8.44
N ASP A 195 -0.07 5.67 8.71
CA ASP A 195 -0.35 6.55 9.85
C ASP A 195 -0.97 7.85 9.36
N PHE A 196 -1.98 8.34 10.08
CA PHE A 196 -2.72 9.55 9.72
C PHE A 196 -2.74 10.55 10.87
N ALA A 197 -2.78 11.85 10.55
CA ALA A 197 -2.85 12.91 11.58
C ALA A 197 -4.15 12.89 12.40
N LYS A 198 -5.27 12.43 11.80
CA LYS A 198 -6.62 12.57 12.36
C LYS A 198 -7.49 11.30 12.20
N ALA A 199 -6.90 10.17 11.84
CA ALA A 199 -7.60 8.90 11.64
C ALA A 199 -6.83 7.75 12.28
N ALA A 200 -7.52 6.64 12.52
CA ALA A 200 -6.86 5.42 13.00
C ALA A 200 -5.91 4.88 11.91
N PRO A 201 -4.77 4.29 12.31
CA PRO A 201 -3.85 3.67 11.37
C PRO A 201 -4.48 2.49 10.64
N ILE A 202 -3.98 2.21 9.43
CA ILE A 202 -4.47 1.14 8.57
C ILE A 202 -3.28 0.31 8.09
N VAL A 203 -3.45 -1.02 8.04
CA VAL A 203 -2.55 -1.92 7.32
C VAL A 203 -3.22 -2.36 6.03
N HIS A 204 -2.51 -2.28 4.92
CA HIS A 204 -2.94 -2.74 3.62
C HIS A 204 -2.13 -3.96 3.17
N PHE A 205 -2.81 -4.97 2.63
CA PHE A 205 -2.19 -6.06 1.88
C PHE A 205 -2.74 -6.08 0.47
N GLU A 206 -1.85 -6.30 -0.49
CA GLU A 206 -2.19 -6.51 -1.88
C GLU A 206 -1.81 -7.95 -2.24
N HIS A 207 -2.73 -8.65 -2.89
CA HIS A 207 -2.54 -9.98 -3.45
C HIS A 207 -3.07 -9.98 -4.90
N LEU A 208 -2.76 -11.04 -5.65
CA LEU A 208 -2.98 -11.14 -7.10
C LEU A 208 -4.31 -10.57 -7.62
N SER A 209 -5.43 -10.86 -6.96
CA SER A 209 -6.77 -10.43 -7.37
C SER A 209 -7.58 -9.83 -6.23
N SER A 210 -6.95 -9.49 -5.12
CA SER A 210 -7.63 -9.09 -3.89
C SER A 210 -6.74 -8.26 -3.01
N SER A 211 -7.33 -7.28 -2.35
CA SER A 211 -6.66 -6.51 -1.30
C SER A 211 -7.46 -6.55 -0.01
N ALA A 212 -6.80 -6.25 1.11
CA ALA A 212 -7.45 -6.10 2.40
C ALA A 212 -6.87 -4.89 3.15
N PHE A 213 -7.75 -4.20 3.87
CA PHE A 213 -7.40 -3.11 4.78
C PHE A 213 -7.79 -3.50 6.20
N LEU A 214 -6.83 -3.52 7.12
CA LEU A 214 -7.06 -3.79 8.54
C LEU A 214 -6.93 -2.50 9.33
N SER A 215 -7.89 -2.26 10.23
CA SER A 215 -7.92 -1.08 11.10
C SER A 215 -8.09 -1.42 12.58
N ASN A 216 -8.31 -2.70 12.94
CA ASN A 216 -8.45 -3.09 14.33
C ASN A 216 -7.12 -3.00 15.08
N THR A 217 -7.18 -2.64 16.35
CA THR A 217 -6.01 -2.30 17.16
C THR A 217 -5.03 -3.47 17.37
N GLY A 218 -5.54 -4.70 17.40
CA GLY A 218 -4.73 -5.91 17.54
C GLY A 218 -3.83 -6.14 16.32
N ASP A 219 -4.42 -6.10 15.13
CA ASP A 219 -3.70 -6.29 13.88
C ASP A 219 -2.69 -5.17 13.65
N ILE A 220 -3.06 -3.91 13.90
CA ILE A 220 -2.13 -2.78 13.82
C ILE A 220 -0.92 -3.00 14.73
N LYS A 221 -1.13 -3.48 15.96
CA LYS A 221 -0.04 -3.71 16.92
C LYS A 221 0.94 -4.77 16.39
N VAL A 222 0.44 -5.89 15.89
CA VAL A 222 1.27 -6.97 15.34
C VAL A 222 2.14 -6.47 14.18
N HIS A 223 1.57 -5.68 13.27
CA HIS A 223 2.31 -5.17 12.10
C HIS A 223 3.33 -4.08 12.47
N ARG A 224 3.04 -3.25 13.47
CA ARG A 224 4.03 -2.30 14.01
C ARG A 224 5.22 -3.02 14.63
N GLU A 225 4.97 -4.03 15.44
CA GLU A 225 6.03 -4.85 16.05
C GLU A 225 6.86 -5.54 14.96
N ALA A 226 6.22 -6.08 13.92
CA ALA A 226 6.90 -6.65 12.76
C ALA A 226 7.78 -5.61 12.05
N ALA A 227 7.26 -4.41 11.75
CA ALA A 227 8.02 -3.34 11.10
C ALA A 227 9.24 -2.90 11.91
N VAL A 228 9.11 -2.78 13.24
CA VAL A 228 10.24 -2.46 14.13
C VAL A 228 11.30 -3.54 14.07
N ASN A 229 10.92 -4.80 14.24
CA ASN A 229 11.85 -5.94 14.23
C ASN A 229 12.57 -6.07 12.88
N LEU A 230 11.86 -5.86 11.77
CA LEU A 230 12.44 -5.90 10.44
C LEU A 230 13.45 -4.78 10.22
N ARG A 231 13.15 -3.56 10.69
CA ARG A 231 14.08 -2.44 10.62
C ARG A 231 15.34 -2.67 11.45
N GLU A 232 15.20 -3.25 12.65
CA GLU A 232 16.35 -3.58 13.50
C GLU A 232 17.25 -4.67 12.90
N ALA A 233 16.68 -5.57 12.11
CA ALA A 233 17.43 -6.62 11.40
C ALA A 233 18.00 -6.16 10.05
N ALA A 234 17.57 -5.01 9.54
CA ALA A 234 18.00 -4.47 8.26
C ALA A 234 19.29 -3.66 8.37
N MET A 235 19.94 -3.45 7.24
CA MET A 235 21.04 -2.50 7.10
C MET A 235 20.58 -1.09 7.51
N ASN A 236 21.51 -0.27 8.01
CA ASN A 236 21.18 1.14 8.25
C ASN A 236 20.95 1.87 6.91
N PRO A 237 20.35 3.08 6.91
CA PRO A 237 19.99 3.76 5.67
C PRO A 237 21.18 4.03 4.73
N THR A 238 22.35 4.36 5.27
CA THR A 238 23.56 4.61 4.47
C THR A 238 24.06 3.32 3.81
N GLU A 239 24.21 2.25 4.60
CA GLU A 239 24.60 0.93 4.09
C GLU A 239 23.60 0.40 3.06
N SER A 240 22.31 0.67 3.25
CA SER A 240 21.24 0.30 2.33
C SER A 240 21.38 0.98 0.97
N ILE A 241 21.67 2.29 0.95
CA ILE A 241 21.88 3.05 -0.28
C ILE A 241 23.14 2.57 -1.01
N GLU A 242 24.23 2.33 -0.29
CA GLU A 242 25.48 1.79 -0.84
C GLU A 242 25.25 0.40 -1.46
N PHE A 243 24.54 -0.48 -0.76
CA PHE A 243 24.20 -1.81 -1.25
C PHE A 243 23.31 -1.77 -2.51
N ILE A 244 22.32 -0.88 -2.55
CA ILE A 244 21.45 -0.68 -3.72
C ILE A 244 22.26 -0.19 -4.92
N ALA A 245 23.19 0.76 -4.71
CA ALA A 245 24.08 1.25 -5.76
C ALA A 245 25.01 0.15 -6.28
N GLN A 246 25.53 -0.70 -5.39
CA GLN A 246 26.32 -1.88 -5.78
C GLN A 246 25.49 -2.84 -6.64
N CYS A 247 24.27 -3.17 -6.22
CA CYS A 247 23.38 -4.03 -7.00
C CYS A 247 23.11 -3.43 -8.40
N ALA A 248 22.98 -2.11 -8.52
CA ALA A 248 22.80 -1.46 -9.81
C ALA A 248 24.02 -1.65 -10.73
N ALA A 249 25.24 -1.48 -10.22
CA ALA A 249 26.46 -1.72 -10.99
C ALA A 249 26.60 -3.19 -11.42
N GLU A 250 26.29 -4.13 -10.53
CA GLU A 250 26.30 -5.58 -10.84
C GLU A 250 25.30 -5.97 -11.94
N MET A 251 24.23 -5.20 -12.13
CA MET A 251 23.29 -5.40 -13.23
C MET A 251 23.92 -5.08 -14.58
N GLU A 252 24.77 -4.05 -14.64
CA GLU A 252 25.45 -3.54 -15.84
C GLU A 252 26.70 -4.36 -16.18
N ASP A 253 27.44 -4.85 -15.19
CA ASP A 253 28.74 -5.53 -15.43
C ASP A 253 28.61 -6.93 -16.06
N ASN A 254 27.47 -7.61 -15.91
CA ASN A 254 27.27 -8.97 -16.45
C ASN A 254 26.76 -8.99 -17.91
N HIS A 255 27.25 -8.05 -18.73
CA HIS A 255 26.97 -7.97 -20.17
C HIS A 255 27.91 -8.85 -21.05
N GLU A 256 28.72 -9.72 -20.45
CA GLU A 256 29.54 -10.74 -21.13
C GLU A 256 28.85 -12.12 -21.21
#